data_AF-A0A2I2KSJ9-F1
#
_entry.id   AF-A0A2I2KSJ9-F1
#
_cell.length_a   1.000
_cell.length_b   1.000
_cell.length_c   1.000
_cell.angle_alpha   90.00
_cell.angle_beta   90.00
_cell.angle_gamma   90.00
#
_symmetry.space_group_name_H-M   'P 1'
#
loop_
_entity.id
_entity.type
_entity.pdbx_description
1 polymer ?
#
loop_
_entity_poly.entity_id
_entity_poly.type
_entity_poly.pdbx_seq_one_letter_code
_entity_poly.pdbx_strand_id
1 'polypeptide(L)'
;MRQRSRGRHGTATAEDLLPAEVRRRRCERVLSREELARRTGYSRQYIAQLEQPSRGIPSRPVIAAVDAALEAGGALIDLREAAVAARAERLRRRPDPEIESRRRVSDLLDHRRSDGELDYLDRLVADLIAKADRLDPADVTARVLDHQSVVDNLLRMPLLPHQQFRLFMLAGHLAGLLAISLLDVDELAGASTCCLEAAVFTELTGHEGLRAWTLAVNGLIDAAARRACATPPDPATPTAPTREGLTGPDERMIASLLEQFGAPGAGAAGPEPAARPADGPSMPVPSAAADPGVPEATPPVDADPAAGHEPAEPFEPAVAGLDGAASLEESLTAPGGRATPPRLIALVKGRIARFATADTHRPVPPPAGLSHAFQPPV
;
A
#
# COMPACT_ATOMS: atom_id res chain seq x y z
N MET A 1 -28.99 -5.84 12.78
CA MET A 1 -28.80 -5.95 14.25
C MET A 1 -27.55 -6.79 14.50
N ARG A 2 -26.36 -6.18 14.62
CA ARG A 2 -25.11 -6.91 14.82
C ARG A 2 -24.97 -7.23 16.31
N GLN A 3 -25.14 -8.50 16.69
CA GLN A 3 -24.75 -9.01 18.00
C GLN A 3 -23.25 -8.78 18.15
N ARG A 4 -22.86 -7.69 18.84
CA ARG A 4 -21.50 -7.53 19.35
C ARG A 4 -21.28 -8.73 20.26
N SER A 5 -20.37 -9.61 19.86
CA SER A 5 -19.93 -10.71 20.70
C SER A 5 -19.66 -10.15 22.10
N ARG A 6 -20.41 -10.66 23.08
CA ARG A 6 -20.11 -10.40 24.48
C ARG A 6 -18.74 -11.01 24.70
N GLY A 7 -17.71 -10.17 24.56
CA GLY A 7 -16.34 -10.51 24.87
C GLY A 7 -16.36 -11.24 26.20
N ARG A 8 -15.76 -12.43 26.18
CA ARG A 8 -15.38 -13.23 27.34
C ARG A 8 -15.21 -12.27 28.52
N HIS A 9 -16.08 -12.37 29.53
CA HIS A 9 -15.98 -11.60 30.77
C HIS A 9 -14.72 -12.10 31.50
N GLY A 10 -13.56 -11.82 30.90
CA GLY A 10 -12.26 -12.02 31.47
C GLY A 10 -12.27 -11.25 32.76
N THR A 11 -11.96 -11.96 33.83
CA THR A 11 -11.75 -11.44 35.17
C THR A 11 -11.18 -10.02 35.10
N ALA A 12 -12.01 -9.03 35.42
CA ALA A 12 -11.59 -7.63 35.41
C ALA A 12 -10.32 -7.51 36.24
N THR A 13 -9.24 -7.03 35.62
CA THR A 13 -7.95 -7.00 36.31
C THR A 13 -7.96 -5.89 37.35
N ALA A 14 -7.10 -5.96 38.37
CA ALA A 14 -6.99 -4.89 39.37
C ALA A 14 -6.70 -3.52 38.73
N GLU A 15 -6.05 -3.50 37.56
CA GLU A 15 -5.87 -2.29 36.75
C GLU A 15 -7.18 -1.71 36.21
N ASP A 16 -8.11 -2.57 35.77
CA ASP A 16 -9.41 -2.15 35.25
C ASP A 16 -10.35 -1.68 36.38
N LEU A 17 -10.17 -2.25 37.58
CA LEU A 17 -11.00 -1.96 38.75
C LEU A 17 -10.63 -0.64 39.42
N LEU A 18 -9.35 -0.21 39.38
CA LEU A 18 -8.88 1.00 40.08
C LEU A 18 -9.62 2.28 39.68
N PRO A 19 -9.78 2.60 38.38
CA PRO A 19 -10.49 3.81 37.98
C PRO A 19 -11.98 3.78 38.35
N ALA A 20 -12.60 2.60 38.25
CA ALA A 20 -14.00 2.40 38.62
C ALA A 20 -14.22 2.56 40.13
N GLU A 21 -13.30 2.04 40.96
CA GLU A 21 -13.37 2.11 42.41
C GLU A 21 -13.18 3.54 42.93
N VAL A 22 -12.23 4.30 42.35
CA VAL A 22 -12.06 5.73 42.66
C VAL A 22 -13.34 6.51 42.34
N ARG A 23 -13.92 6.27 41.15
CA ARG A 23 -15.17 6.92 40.74
C ARG A 23 -16.32 6.56 41.68
N ARG A 24 -16.45 5.29 42.06
CA ARG A 24 -17.49 4.78 42.96
C ARG A 24 -17.42 5.48 44.32
N ARG A 25 -16.26 5.46 44.98
CA ARG A 25 -16.08 6.07 46.31
C ARG A 25 -16.25 7.57 46.29
N ARG A 26 -15.78 8.26 45.25
CA ARG A 26 -16.04 9.69 45.08
C ARG A 26 -17.54 10.00 45.01
N CYS A 27 -18.30 9.20 44.26
CA CYS A 27 -19.75 9.35 44.15
C CYS A 27 -20.47 9.02 45.47
N GLU A 28 -20.07 7.97 46.19
CA GLU A 28 -20.63 7.61 47.51
C GLU A 28 -20.43 8.73 48.55
N ARG A 29 -19.33 9.48 48.46
CA ARG A 29 -19.03 10.64 49.31
C ARG A 29 -19.60 11.96 48.77
N VAL A 30 -20.34 11.94 47.65
CA VAL A 30 -20.95 13.11 47.00
C VAL A 30 -19.91 14.21 46.66
N LEU A 31 -18.67 13.81 46.36
CA LEU A 31 -17.59 14.75 46.03
C LEU A 31 -17.57 15.04 44.52
N SER A 32 -17.45 16.31 44.16
CA SER A 32 -17.13 16.69 42.78
C SER A 32 -15.65 16.37 42.48
N ARG A 33 -15.29 16.23 41.20
CA ARG A 33 -13.88 16.05 40.81
C ARG A 33 -13.00 17.24 41.20
N GLU A 34 -13.58 18.44 41.19
CA GLU A 34 -12.89 19.67 41.59
C GLU A 34 -12.64 19.72 43.09
N GLU A 35 -13.60 19.27 43.90
CA GLU A 35 -13.44 19.16 45.35
C GLU A 35 -12.37 18.11 45.70
N LEU A 36 -12.40 16.95 45.04
CA LEU A 36 -11.36 15.93 45.23
C LEU A 36 -9.97 16.43 44.80
N ALA A 37 -9.89 17.16 43.70
CA ALA A 37 -8.67 17.83 43.25
C ALA A 37 -8.13 18.80 44.32
N ARG A 38 -9.00 19.66 44.87
CA ARG A 38 -8.63 20.61 45.93
C ARG A 38 -8.10 19.91 47.18
N ARG A 39 -8.75 18.82 47.61
CA ARG A 39 -8.34 18.04 48.80
C ARG A 39 -7.01 17.31 48.63
N THR A 40 -6.74 16.84 47.42
CA THR A 40 -5.52 16.08 47.12
C THR A 40 -4.34 16.94 46.67
N GLY A 41 -4.58 18.20 46.29
CA GLY A 41 -3.59 19.10 45.72
C GLY A 41 -3.28 18.85 44.24
N TYR A 42 -4.04 17.97 43.57
CA TYR A 42 -3.89 17.70 42.13
C TYR A 42 -4.89 18.50 41.29
N SER A 43 -4.65 18.58 39.97
CA SER A 43 -5.58 19.28 39.07
C SER A 43 -6.86 18.47 38.80
N ARG A 44 -7.97 19.16 38.54
CA ARG A 44 -9.26 18.54 38.16
C ARG A 44 -9.13 17.62 36.94
N GLN A 45 -8.32 18.00 35.96
CA GLN A 45 -8.08 17.20 34.75
C GLN A 45 -7.34 15.89 35.10
N TYR A 46 -6.39 15.95 36.01
CA TYR A 46 -5.65 14.77 36.46
C TYR A 46 -6.56 13.78 37.21
N ILE A 47 -7.45 14.28 38.08
CA ILE A 47 -8.48 13.43 38.72
C ILE A 47 -9.43 12.81 37.68
N ALA A 48 -9.85 13.58 36.68
CA ALA A 48 -10.69 13.06 35.60
C ALA A 48 -9.99 11.95 34.80
N GLN A 49 -8.68 12.09 34.56
CA GLN A 49 -7.85 11.08 33.90
C GLN A 49 -7.67 9.83 34.77
N LEU A 50 -7.58 9.97 36.10
CA LEU A 50 -7.42 8.86 37.02
C LEU A 50 -8.67 7.96 37.08
N GLU A 51 -9.85 8.50 36.77
CA GLU A 51 -11.11 7.74 36.62
C GLU A 51 -11.29 7.07 35.26
N GLN A 52 -10.36 7.27 34.31
CA GLN A 52 -10.44 6.66 32.98
C GLN A 52 -9.61 5.36 32.90
N PRO A 53 -10.12 4.30 32.24
CA PRO A 53 -9.50 2.97 32.22
C PRO A 53 -8.17 2.82 31.45
N SER A 54 -7.53 3.90 30.97
CA SER A 54 -6.64 3.78 29.80
C SER A 54 -5.26 4.46 29.86
N ARG A 55 -4.71 4.80 31.04
CA ARG A 55 -3.36 5.44 31.10
C ARG A 55 -2.33 4.82 32.05
N GLY A 56 -2.56 3.57 32.48
CA GLY A 56 -1.61 2.84 33.33
C GLY A 56 -1.78 3.13 34.82
N ILE A 57 -0.99 2.44 35.63
CA ILE A 57 -1.10 2.47 37.09
C ILE A 57 -0.51 3.78 37.64
N PRO A 58 -1.28 4.63 38.34
CA PRO A 58 -0.76 5.88 38.91
C PRO A 58 0.33 5.63 39.97
N SER A 59 1.15 6.65 40.23
CA SER A 59 2.21 6.55 41.23
C SER A 59 1.63 6.37 42.65
N ARG A 60 2.39 5.72 43.54
CA ARG A 60 1.94 5.44 44.91
C ARG A 60 1.55 6.70 45.70
N PRO A 61 2.31 7.82 45.64
CA PRO A 61 1.94 9.04 46.37
C PRO A 61 0.59 9.61 45.91
N VAL A 62 0.29 9.54 44.62
CA VAL A 62 -0.99 10.00 44.04
C VAL A 62 -2.14 9.18 44.60
N ILE A 63 -2.04 7.85 44.55
CA ILE A 63 -3.09 6.96 45.06
C ILE A 63 -3.25 7.11 46.57
N ALA A 64 -2.16 7.28 47.33
CA ALA A 64 -2.23 7.51 48.77
C ALA A 64 -2.95 8.82 49.13
N ALA A 65 -2.71 9.90 48.39
CA ALA A 65 -3.42 11.17 48.59
C ALA A 65 -4.92 11.04 48.27
N VAL A 66 -5.27 10.34 47.18
CA VAL A 66 -6.67 10.08 46.81
C VAL A 66 -7.36 9.16 47.83
N ASP A 67 -6.66 8.13 48.32
CA ASP A 67 -7.15 7.22 49.36
C ASP A 67 -7.46 7.96 50.66
N ALA A 68 -6.55 8.83 51.11
CA ALA A 68 -6.75 9.68 52.29
C ALA A 68 -7.93 10.66 52.09
N ALA A 69 -8.01 11.32 50.93
CA ALA A 69 -9.07 12.29 50.64
C ALA A 69 -10.47 11.65 50.52
N LEU A 70 -10.53 10.37 50.13
CA LEU A 70 -11.76 9.58 50.06
C LEU A 70 -12.00 8.75 51.33
N GLU A 71 -11.09 8.83 52.31
CA GLU A 71 -11.09 8.03 53.54
C GLU A 71 -11.29 6.53 53.23
N ALA A 72 -10.54 6.03 52.26
CA ALA A 72 -10.72 4.68 51.73
C ALA A 72 -10.03 3.58 52.57
N GLY A 73 -9.29 3.97 53.62
CA GLY A 73 -8.70 3.06 54.60
C GLY A 73 -7.59 2.19 54.04
N GLY A 74 -6.87 2.67 53.01
CA GLY A 74 -5.83 1.93 52.31
C GLY A 74 -6.33 1.07 51.14
N ALA A 75 -7.65 0.93 50.94
CA ALA A 75 -8.20 0.05 49.92
C ALA A 75 -7.76 0.39 48.48
N LEU A 76 -7.56 1.68 48.14
CA LEU A 76 -7.07 2.06 46.82
C LEU A 76 -5.57 1.78 46.68
N ILE A 77 -4.81 1.88 47.78
CA ILE A 77 -3.39 1.53 47.80
C ILE A 77 -3.23 0.03 47.58
N ASP A 78 -4.03 -0.80 48.27
CA ASP A 78 -4.01 -2.26 48.11
C ASP A 78 -4.35 -2.66 46.67
N LEU A 79 -5.38 -2.03 46.09
CA LEU A 79 -5.77 -2.28 44.71
C LEU A 79 -4.67 -1.86 43.71
N ARG A 80 -3.95 -0.77 43.99
CA ARG A 80 -2.79 -0.36 43.20
C ARG A 80 -1.65 -1.38 43.31
N GLU A 81 -1.30 -1.84 44.51
CA GLU A 81 -0.25 -2.84 44.69
C GLU A 81 -0.64 -4.17 44.02
N ALA A 82 -1.91 -4.57 44.09
CA ALA A 82 -2.43 -5.71 43.34
C ALA A 82 -2.32 -5.51 41.82
N ALA A 83 -2.60 -4.31 41.31
CA ALA A 83 -2.42 -3.96 39.90
C ALA A 83 -0.94 -4.01 39.48
N VAL A 84 -0.03 -3.48 40.29
CA VAL A 84 1.43 -3.52 40.04
C VAL A 84 1.92 -4.97 40.04
N ALA A 85 1.51 -5.78 41.02
CA ALA A 85 1.86 -7.19 41.11
C ALA A 85 1.32 -7.97 39.90
N ALA A 86 0.07 -7.75 39.50
CA ALA A 86 -0.51 -8.37 38.30
C ALA A 86 0.24 -7.97 37.03
N ARG A 87 0.67 -6.69 36.91
CA ARG A 87 1.48 -6.23 35.79
C ARG A 87 2.88 -6.84 35.79
N ALA A 88 3.53 -6.89 36.94
CA ALA A 88 4.85 -7.51 37.09
C ALA A 88 4.79 -9.00 36.77
N GLU A 89 3.74 -9.70 37.19
CA GLU A 89 3.48 -11.10 36.85
C GLU A 89 3.28 -11.29 35.34
N ARG A 90 2.51 -10.41 34.67
CA ARG A 90 2.39 -10.45 33.21
C ARG A 90 3.69 -10.16 32.48
N LEU A 91 4.56 -9.30 33.04
CA LEU A 91 5.88 -9.05 32.46
C LEU A 91 6.86 -10.22 32.69
N ARG A 92 6.75 -10.91 33.84
CA ARG A 92 7.52 -12.13 34.14
C ARG A 92 7.08 -13.32 33.30
N ARG A 93 5.78 -13.41 33.01
CA ARG A 93 5.24 -14.26 31.94
C ARG A 93 5.64 -13.65 30.61
N ARG A 94 6.95 -13.73 30.30
CA ARG A 94 7.46 -13.46 28.97
C ARG A 94 6.51 -14.17 28.00
N PRO A 95 5.94 -13.46 27.01
CA PRO A 95 5.09 -14.10 26.01
C PRO A 95 5.82 -15.33 25.55
N ASP A 96 5.17 -16.49 25.67
CA ASP A 96 5.77 -17.73 25.26
C ASP A 96 6.19 -17.55 23.79
N PRO A 97 7.50 -17.64 23.47
CA PRO A 97 7.96 -17.40 22.11
C PRO A 97 7.28 -18.34 21.12
N GLU A 98 6.83 -19.52 21.57
CA GLU A 98 6.05 -20.46 20.77
C GLU A 98 4.64 -19.93 20.47
N ILE A 99 3.93 -19.37 21.46
CA ILE A 99 2.61 -18.75 21.25
C ILE A 99 2.74 -17.52 20.36
N GLU A 100 3.76 -16.68 20.56
CA GLU A 100 4.00 -15.50 19.72
C GLU A 100 4.40 -15.89 18.29
N SER A 101 5.21 -16.94 18.12
CA SER A 101 5.53 -17.51 16.81
C SER A 101 4.28 -18.07 16.13
N ARG A 102 3.47 -18.88 16.83
CA ARG A 102 2.18 -19.39 16.30
C ARG A 102 1.23 -18.28 15.93
N ARG A 103 1.16 -17.21 16.73
CA ARG A 103 0.36 -16.03 16.41
C ARG A 103 0.87 -15.38 15.13
N ARG A 104 2.19 -15.15 14.99
CA ARG A 104 2.77 -14.59 13.77
C ARG A 104 2.53 -15.49 12.55
N VAL A 105 2.68 -16.82 12.69
CA VAL A 105 2.38 -17.78 11.63
C VAL A 105 0.89 -17.76 11.29
N SER A 106 0.00 -17.72 12.27
CA SER A 106 -1.45 -17.59 12.06
C SER A 106 -1.78 -16.29 11.34
N ASP A 107 -1.18 -15.18 11.78
CA ASP A 107 -1.33 -13.88 11.13
C ASP A 107 -0.87 -14.02 9.67
N LEU A 108 0.33 -14.56 9.38
CA LEU A 108 0.82 -14.83 8.02
C LEU A 108 -0.11 -15.75 7.20
N LEU A 109 -0.74 -16.75 7.83
CA LEU A 109 -1.70 -17.63 7.17
C LEU A 109 -3.03 -16.94 6.89
N ASP A 110 -3.47 -16.02 7.75
CA ASP A 110 -4.65 -15.18 7.51
C ASP A 110 -4.42 -14.27 6.29
N HIS A 111 -3.17 -13.90 5.97
CA HIS A 111 -2.82 -13.20 4.73
C HIS A 111 -3.01 -14.07 3.47
N ARG A 112 -3.17 -15.41 3.56
CA ARG A 112 -3.55 -16.24 2.40
C ARG A 112 -4.93 -15.90 1.85
N ARG A 113 -5.82 -15.36 2.69
CA ARG A 113 -7.12 -14.87 2.23
C ARG A 113 -6.95 -13.73 1.21
N SER A 114 -5.91 -12.91 1.38
CA SER A 114 -5.56 -11.84 0.45
C SER A 114 -5.08 -12.37 -0.90
N ASP A 115 -4.47 -13.56 -0.99
CA ASP A 115 -4.05 -14.13 -2.28
C ASP A 115 -5.25 -14.47 -3.16
N GLY A 116 -6.31 -15.03 -2.60
CA GLY A 116 -7.54 -15.32 -3.35
C GLY A 116 -8.25 -14.05 -3.85
N GLU A 117 -8.21 -12.98 -3.07
CA GLU A 117 -8.72 -11.66 -3.47
C GLU A 117 -7.86 -11.04 -4.59
N LEU A 118 -6.54 -11.16 -4.51
CA LEU A 118 -5.62 -10.74 -5.58
C LEU A 118 -5.80 -11.57 -6.85
N ASP A 119 -5.98 -12.89 -6.76
CA ASP A 119 -6.28 -13.75 -7.92
C ASP A 119 -7.61 -13.38 -8.60
N TYR A 120 -8.60 -12.96 -7.81
CA TYR A 120 -9.86 -12.48 -8.32
C TYR A 120 -9.68 -11.13 -9.04
N LEU A 121 -8.97 -10.19 -8.40
CA LEU A 121 -8.69 -8.88 -8.98
C LEU A 121 -7.86 -8.99 -10.26
N ASP A 122 -6.85 -9.85 -10.29
CA ASP A 122 -6.02 -10.13 -11.47
C ASP A 122 -6.87 -10.62 -12.65
N ARG A 123 -7.79 -11.56 -12.40
CA ARG A 123 -8.76 -12.01 -13.42
C ARG A 123 -9.68 -10.89 -13.89
N LEU A 124 -10.15 -10.03 -12.98
CA LEU A 124 -10.99 -8.90 -13.33
C LEU A 124 -10.26 -7.86 -14.20
N VAL A 125 -9.03 -7.50 -13.84
CA VAL A 125 -8.20 -6.57 -14.61
C VAL A 125 -7.88 -7.16 -15.98
N ALA A 126 -7.49 -8.44 -16.06
CA ALA A 126 -7.23 -9.10 -17.33
C ALA A 126 -8.48 -9.17 -18.24
N ASP A 127 -9.66 -9.41 -17.67
CA ASP A 127 -10.94 -9.38 -18.39
C ASP A 127 -11.28 -7.96 -18.88
N LEU A 128 -11.06 -6.94 -18.04
CA LEU A 128 -11.27 -5.54 -18.38
C LEU A 128 -10.34 -5.10 -19.53
N ILE A 129 -9.04 -5.42 -19.46
CA ILE A 129 -8.08 -5.18 -20.54
C ILE A 129 -8.57 -5.82 -21.85
N ALA A 130 -9.05 -7.06 -21.80
CA ALA A 130 -9.52 -7.77 -22.98
C ALA A 130 -10.80 -7.18 -23.59
N LYS A 131 -11.62 -6.49 -22.80
CA LYS A 131 -12.90 -5.90 -23.21
C LYS A 131 -12.82 -4.40 -23.50
N ALA A 132 -11.76 -3.71 -23.08
CA ALA A 132 -11.65 -2.26 -23.14
C ALA A 132 -11.80 -1.66 -24.55
N ASP A 133 -11.48 -2.40 -25.62
CA ASP A 133 -11.71 -1.94 -27.00
C ASP A 133 -13.19 -1.95 -27.43
N ARG A 134 -14.02 -2.74 -26.74
CA ARG A 134 -15.45 -2.93 -27.07
C ARG A 134 -16.38 -2.15 -26.16
N LEU A 135 -15.85 -1.59 -25.07
CA LEU A 135 -16.61 -0.82 -24.10
C LEU A 135 -16.53 0.67 -24.45
N ASP A 136 -17.57 1.41 -24.07
CA ASP A 136 -17.53 2.86 -24.11
C ASP A 136 -16.46 3.38 -23.13
N PRO A 137 -15.71 4.45 -23.45
CA PRO A 137 -14.72 5.00 -22.54
C PRO A 137 -15.27 5.30 -21.14
N ALA A 138 -16.50 5.82 -21.03
CA ALA A 138 -17.13 6.10 -19.74
C ALA A 138 -17.38 4.82 -18.93
N ASP A 139 -17.75 3.72 -19.59
CA ASP A 139 -17.92 2.41 -18.96
C ASP A 139 -16.58 1.83 -18.48
N VAL A 140 -15.50 2.03 -19.25
CA VAL A 140 -14.15 1.64 -18.85
C VAL A 140 -13.73 2.45 -17.62
N THR A 141 -13.88 3.78 -17.65
CA THR A 141 -13.57 4.67 -16.52
C THR A 141 -14.31 4.24 -15.25
N ALA A 142 -15.63 4.05 -15.32
CA ALA A 142 -16.44 3.66 -14.17
C ALA A 142 -15.97 2.33 -13.57
N ARG A 143 -15.72 1.32 -14.41
CA ARG A 143 -15.21 0.02 -13.94
C ARG A 143 -13.81 0.14 -13.34
N VAL A 144 -12.91 0.91 -13.95
CA VAL A 144 -11.56 1.11 -13.41
C VAL A 144 -11.63 1.73 -12.01
N LEU A 145 -12.46 2.78 -11.83
CA LEU A 145 -12.63 3.44 -10.53
C LEU A 145 -13.20 2.49 -9.47
N ASP A 146 -14.16 1.64 -9.83
CA ASP A 146 -14.68 0.61 -8.93
C ASP A 146 -13.56 -0.33 -8.46
N HIS A 147 -12.68 -0.77 -9.37
CA HIS A 147 -11.58 -1.69 -9.05
C HIS A 147 -10.44 -1.00 -8.29
N GLN A 148 -10.16 0.28 -8.59
CA GLN A 148 -9.21 1.09 -7.82
C GLN A 148 -9.66 1.23 -6.37
N SER A 149 -10.95 1.40 -6.09
CA SER A 149 -11.45 1.43 -4.71
C SER A 149 -11.14 0.14 -3.94
N VAL A 150 -11.16 -1.02 -4.61
CA VAL A 150 -10.78 -2.31 -4.01
C VAL A 150 -9.27 -2.34 -3.75
N VAL A 151 -8.46 -1.91 -4.73
CA VAL A 151 -7.00 -1.81 -4.60
C VAL A 151 -6.59 -0.90 -3.44
N ASP A 152 -7.19 0.29 -3.33
CA ASP A 152 -6.91 1.25 -2.26
C ASP A 152 -7.22 0.69 -0.89
N ASN A 153 -8.31 -0.08 -0.78
CA ASN A 153 -8.66 -0.75 0.47
C ASN A 153 -7.63 -1.84 0.82
N LEU A 154 -7.15 -2.59 -0.17
CA LEU A 154 -6.11 -3.61 0.03
C LEU A 154 -4.76 -2.98 0.40
N LEU A 155 -4.39 -1.85 -0.20
CA LEU A 155 -3.13 -1.13 0.10
C LEU A 155 -3.07 -0.58 1.52
N ARG A 156 -4.22 -0.37 2.18
CA ARG A 156 -4.27 0.05 3.60
C ARG A 156 -4.08 -1.11 4.58
N MET A 157 -4.11 -2.35 4.09
CA MET A 157 -3.88 -3.54 4.92
C MET A 157 -2.39 -3.90 4.93
N PRO A 158 -1.88 -4.49 6.02
CA PRO A 158 -0.58 -5.14 5.97
C PRO A 158 -0.62 -6.28 4.94
N LEU A 159 0.30 -6.26 3.98
CA LEU A 159 0.44 -7.27 2.92
C LEU A 159 1.83 -7.88 2.96
N LEU A 160 1.95 -9.13 2.50
CA LEU A 160 3.25 -9.76 2.29
C LEU A 160 3.95 -9.06 1.10
N PRO A 161 5.31 -9.03 1.06
CA PRO A 161 6.02 -8.32 -0.01
C PRO A 161 5.62 -8.73 -1.44
N HIS A 162 5.38 -10.03 -1.68
CA HIS A 162 4.94 -10.51 -2.99
C HIS A 162 3.49 -10.10 -3.32
N GLN A 163 2.61 -10.00 -2.32
CA GLN A 163 1.23 -9.53 -2.47
C GLN A 163 1.21 -8.05 -2.80
N GLN A 164 2.02 -7.25 -2.10
CA GLN A 164 2.18 -5.83 -2.34
C GLN A 164 2.71 -5.56 -3.76
N PHE A 165 3.73 -6.32 -4.19
CA PHE A 165 4.25 -6.26 -5.55
C PHE A 165 3.18 -6.54 -6.60
N ARG A 166 2.40 -7.60 -6.41
CA ARG A 166 1.31 -7.96 -7.32
C ARG A 166 0.20 -6.90 -7.36
N LEU A 167 -0.13 -6.32 -6.20
CA LEU A 167 -1.12 -5.25 -6.10
C LEU A 167 -0.66 -3.97 -6.81
N PHE A 168 0.62 -3.62 -6.73
CA PHE A 168 1.18 -2.50 -7.50
C PHE A 168 1.15 -2.73 -9.01
N MET A 169 1.39 -3.96 -9.48
CA MET A 169 1.21 -4.26 -10.92
C MET A 169 -0.25 -4.06 -11.35
N LEU A 170 -1.22 -4.51 -10.54
CA LEU A 170 -2.65 -4.32 -10.83
C LEU A 170 -3.05 -2.85 -10.80
N ALA A 171 -2.54 -2.07 -9.83
CA ALA A 171 -2.76 -0.63 -9.75
C ALA A 171 -2.22 0.09 -10.99
N GLY A 172 -1.01 -0.25 -11.44
CA GLY A 172 -0.43 0.31 -12.67
C GLY A 172 -1.23 -0.03 -13.93
N HIS A 173 -1.74 -1.26 -14.06
CA HIS A 173 -2.64 -1.62 -15.15
C HIS A 173 -3.95 -0.83 -15.12
N LEU A 174 -4.55 -0.63 -13.94
CA LEU A 174 -5.77 0.17 -13.81
C LEU A 174 -5.51 1.64 -14.14
N ALA A 175 -4.43 2.23 -13.62
CA ALA A 175 -4.07 3.63 -13.89
C ALA A 175 -3.82 3.88 -15.39
N GLY A 176 -3.12 2.98 -16.09
CA GLY A 176 -2.94 3.13 -17.54
C GLY A 176 -4.23 2.93 -18.35
N LEU A 177 -5.16 2.08 -17.89
CA LEU A 177 -6.47 1.92 -18.55
C LEU A 177 -7.31 3.19 -18.36
N LEU A 178 -7.26 3.78 -17.17
CA LEU A 178 -7.90 5.05 -16.88
C LEU A 178 -7.32 6.15 -17.79
N ALA A 179 -5.99 6.22 -17.91
CA ALA A 179 -5.32 7.17 -18.78
C ALA A 179 -5.81 7.08 -20.24
N ILE A 180 -5.90 5.86 -20.80
CA ILE A 180 -6.42 5.65 -22.16
C ILE A 180 -7.88 6.07 -22.27
N SER A 181 -8.73 5.70 -21.29
CA SER A 181 -10.15 6.06 -21.33
C SER A 181 -10.39 7.57 -21.27
N LEU A 182 -9.60 8.29 -20.47
CA LEU A 182 -9.65 9.76 -20.36
C LEU A 182 -9.13 10.42 -21.65
N LEU A 183 -8.10 9.84 -22.27
CA LEU A 183 -7.60 10.29 -23.55
C LEU A 183 -8.67 10.16 -24.66
N ASP A 184 -9.50 9.11 -24.64
CA ASP A 184 -10.57 8.91 -25.63
C ASP A 184 -11.71 9.94 -25.57
N VAL A 185 -11.89 10.57 -24.41
CA VAL A 185 -12.86 11.65 -24.16
C VAL A 185 -12.22 13.04 -24.14
N ASP A 186 -10.96 13.15 -24.58
CA ASP A 186 -10.18 14.40 -24.68
C ASP A 186 -9.87 15.09 -23.33
N GLU A 187 -9.92 14.36 -22.23
CA GLU A 187 -9.55 14.84 -20.89
C GLU A 187 -8.03 14.70 -20.65
N LEU A 188 -7.23 15.46 -21.42
CA LEU A 188 -5.78 15.30 -21.49
C LEU A 188 -5.05 15.45 -20.15
N ALA A 189 -5.50 16.37 -19.29
CA ALA A 189 -4.89 16.58 -17.97
C ALA A 189 -5.07 15.37 -17.04
N GLY A 190 -6.27 14.77 -17.06
CA GLY A 190 -6.56 13.54 -16.33
C GLY A 190 -5.78 12.36 -16.88
N ALA A 191 -5.74 12.22 -18.22
CA ALA A 191 -4.98 11.17 -18.89
C ALA A 191 -3.48 11.20 -18.51
N SER A 192 -2.86 12.39 -18.54
CA SER A 192 -1.47 12.58 -18.14
C SER A 192 -1.21 12.21 -16.69
N THR A 193 -2.09 12.66 -15.78
CA THR A 193 -1.98 12.34 -14.34
C THR A 193 -2.03 10.83 -14.08
N CYS A 194 -2.99 10.12 -14.69
CA CYS A 194 -3.10 8.67 -14.55
C CYS A 194 -1.94 7.92 -15.22
N CYS A 195 -1.37 8.46 -16.30
CA CYS A 195 -0.20 7.88 -16.95
C CYS A 195 1.06 8.00 -16.07
N LEU A 196 1.24 9.13 -15.38
CA LEU A 196 2.32 9.32 -14.40
C LEU A 196 2.18 8.36 -13.22
N GLU A 197 0.96 8.18 -12.72
CA GLU A 197 0.68 7.20 -11.67
C GLU A 197 1.06 5.77 -12.13
N ALA A 198 0.68 5.38 -13.35
CA ALA A 198 1.09 4.10 -13.92
C ALA A 198 2.62 3.98 -14.01
N ALA A 199 3.32 5.05 -14.39
CA ALA A 199 4.79 5.08 -14.47
C ALA A 199 5.44 4.83 -13.11
N VAL A 200 4.93 5.46 -12.04
CA VAL A 200 5.42 5.20 -10.66
C VAL A 200 5.27 3.72 -10.30
N PHE A 201 4.13 3.11 -10.59
CA PHE A 201 3.94 1.68 -10.34
C PHE A 201 4.85 0.79 -11.20
N THR A 202 5.21 1.21 -12.41
CA THR A 202 6.15 0.46 -13.25
C THR A 202 7.56 0.45 -12.67
N GLU A 203 8.02 1.58 -12.12
CA GLU A 203 9.34 1.69 -11.48
C GLU A 203 9.37 0.90 -10.15
N LEU A 204 8.29 0.94 -9.36
CA LEU A 204 8.17 0.15 -8.13
C LEU A 204 8.16 -1.36 -8.38
N THR A 205 7.64 -1.80 -9.53
CA THR A 205 7.51 -3.22 -9.86
C THR A 205 8.63 -3.73 -10.78
N GLY A 206 9.36 -2.86 -11.46
CA GLY A 206 10.33 -3.27 -12.49
C GLY A 206 9.69 -4.10 -13.62
N HIS A 207 8.38 -3.99 -13.83
CA HIS A 207 7.67 -4.82 -14.80
C HIS A 207 7.77 -4.24 -16.21
N GLU A 208 8.70 -4.75 -17.00
CA GLU A 208 9.03 -4.23 -18.34
C GLU A 208 7.84 -4.13 -19.29
N GLY A 209 6.93 -5.12 -19.29
CA GLY A 209 5.75 -5.06 -20.16
C GLY A 209 4.76 -3.96 -19.78
N LEU A 210 4.68 -3.62 -18.48
CA LEU A 210 3.83 -2.52 -18.01
C LEU A 210 4.50 -1.19 -18.32
N ARG A 211 5.83 -1.12 -18.19
CA ARG A 211 6.65 0.05 -18.54
C ARG A 211 6.51 0.39 -20.01
N ALA A 212 6.72 -0.58 -20.90
CA ALA A 212 6.56 -0.41 -22.35
C ALA A 212 5.16 0.09 -22.72
N TRP A 213 4.12 -0.48 -22.09
CA TRP A 213 2.75 -0.03 -22.28
C TRP A 213 2.52 1.41 -21.81
N THR A 214 3.05 1.77 -20.63
CA THR A 214 2.92 3.13 -20.07
C THR A 214 3.61 4.17 -20.97
N LEU A 215 4.80 3.87 -21.47
CA LEU A 215 5.51 4.73 -22.41
C LEU A 215 4.72 4.94 -23.71
N ALA A 216 4.10 3.87 -24.22
CA ALA A 216 3.26 3.96 -25.41
C ALA A 216 2.02 4.84 -25.16
N VAL A 217 1.35 4.72 -24.01
CA VAL A 217 0.23 5.59 -23.63
C VAL A 217 0.68 7.04 -23.49
N ASN A 218 1.83 7.30 -22.85
CA ASN A 218 2.37 8.65 -22.75
C ASN A 218 2.63 9.28 -24.13
N GLY A 219 3.20 8.52 -25.06
CA GLY A 219 3.39 8.97 -26.44
C GLY A 219 2.09 9.33 -27.16
N LEU A 220 0.99 8.63 -26.88
CA LEU A 220 -0.34 8.96 -27.40
C LEU A 220 -0.88 10.27 -26.81
N ILE A 221 -0.72 10.48 -25.49
CA ILE A 221 -1.13 11.70 -24.80
C ILE A 221 -0.36 12.90 -25.36
N ASP A 222 0.96 12.78 -25.50
CA ASP A 222 1.82 13.83 -26.07
C ASP A 222 1.42 14.19 -27.50
N ALA A 223 1.10 13.19 -28.32
CA ALA A 223 0.62 13.41 -29.69
C ALA A 223 -0.73 14.11 -29.72
N ALA A 224 -1.66 13.76 -28.82
CA ALA A 224 -2.95 14.43 -28.70
C ALA A 224 -2.79 15.89 -28.24
N ALA A 225 -1.96 16.15 -27.23
CA ALA A 225 -1.65 17.49 -26.76
C ALA A 225 -1.07 18.39 -27.87
N ARG A 226 -0.15 17.86 -28.70
CA ARG A 226 0.38 18.60 -29.87
C ARG A 226 -0.69 18.95 -30.89
N ARG A 227 -1.65 18.04 -31.15
CA ARG A 227 -2.78 18.31 -32.06
C ARG A 227 -3.72 19.38 -31.51
N ALA A 228 -4.02 19.34 -30.21
CA ALA A 228 -4.83 20.36 -29.55
C ALA A 228 -4.19 21.76 -29.67
N CYS A 229 -2.86 21.86 -29.51
CA CYS A 229 -2.12 23.12 -29.70
C CYS A 229 -2.02 23.58 -31.17
N ALA A 230 -1.99 22.65 -32.12
CA ALA A 230 -1.86 22.97 -33.55
C ALA A 230 -3.18 23.45 -34.19
N THR A 231 -4.32 23.18 -33.55
CA THR A 231 -5.62 23.62 -34.06
C THR A 231 -5.76 25.13 -33.83
N PRO A 232 -5.76 25.95 -34.89
CA PRO A 232 -5.89 27.39 -34.72
C PRO A 232 -7.25 27.71 -34.07
N PRO A 233 -7.32 28.69 -33.16
CA PRO A 233 -8.57 29.05 -32.52
C PRO A 233 -9.59 29.43 -33.60
N ASP A 234 -10.74 28.76 -33.62
CA ASP A 234 -11.81 29.06 -34.56
C ASP A 234 -12.21 30.53 -34.38
N PRO A 235 -12.00 31.40 -35.40
CA PRO A 235 -12.29 32.82 -35.28
C PRO A 235 -13.78 33.12 -35.01
N ALA A 236 -14.66 32.12 -35.18
CA ALA A 236 -16.09 32.25 -34.93
C ALA A 236 -16.50 31.99 -33.47
N THR A 237 -15.63 31.51 -32.59
CA THR A 237 -15.99 31.23 -31.19
C THR A 237 -15.78 32.49 -30.33
N PRO A 238 -16.84 33.17 -29.87
CA PRO A 238 -16.70 34.35 -29.02
C PRO A 238 -15.97 33.96 -27.73
N THR A 239 -14.84 34.63 -27.48
CA THR A 239 -13.96 34.43 -26.32
C THR A 239 -14.77 34.54 -25.03
N ALA A 240 -15.04 33.39 -24.40
CA ALA A 240 -15.58 33.37 -23.04
C ALA A 240 -14.54 33.99 -22.09
N PRO A 241 -14.98 34.74 -21.06
CA PRO A 241 -14.07 35.47 -20.17
C PRO A 241 -13.09 34.50 -19.50
N THR A 242 -11.81 34.77 -19.71
CA THR A 242 -10.65 34.06 -19.18
C THR A 242 -10.80 33.84 -17.67
N ARG A 243 -10.98 32.58 -17.25
CA ARG A 243 -10.80 32.17 -15.85
C ARG A 243 -9.30 32.10 -15.55
N GLU A 244 -8.70 33.26 -15.31
CA GLU A 244 -7.40 33.36 -14.64
C GLU A 244 -7.55 32.84 -13.20
N GLY A 245 -6.88 31.75 -12.84
CA GLY A 245 -6.82 31.35 -11.41
C GLY A 245 -6.50 29.90 -11.07
N LEU A 246 -6.41 28.97 -12.02
CA LEU A 246 -6.07 27.57 -11.72
C LEU A 246 -4.71 27.23 -12.31
N THR A 247 -3.66 27.52 -11.55
CA THR A 247 -2.33 26.92 -11.73
C THR A 247 -2.46 25.41 -11.51
N GLY A 248 -2.20 24.63 -12.56
CA GLY A 248 -2.14 23.18 -12.51
C GLY A 248 -1.04 22.67 -11.55
N PRO A 249 -1.04 21.36 -11.25
CA PRO A 249 -0.04 20.75 -10.37
C PRO A 249 1.38 21.02 -10.88
N ASP A 250 2.24 21.42 -9.94
CA ASP A 250 3.59 21.94 -10.15
C ASP A 250 4.49 20.89 -10.83
N GLU A 251 4.93 21.14 -12.06
CA GLU A 251 5.88 20.31 -12.81
C GLU A 251 7.17 20.01 -12.02
N ARG A 252 7.49 20.87 -11.03
CA ARG A 252 8.62 20.68 -10.09
C ARG A 252 8.41 19.49 -9.15
N MET A 253 7.17 19.17 -8.78
CA MET A 253 6.86 18.03 -7.92
C MET A 253 7.10 16.71 -8.64
N ILE A 254 6.82 16.66 -9.95
CA ILE A 254 7.05 15.48 -10.80
C ILE A 254 8.55 15.26 -11.04
N ALA A 255 9.30 16.33 -11.34
CA ALA A 255 10.76 16.26 -11.46
C ALA A 255 11.43 15.81 -10.15
N SER A 256 10.95 16.31 -9.00
CA SER A 256 11.48 15.93 -7.68
C SER A 256 11.19 14.47 -7.32
N LEU A 257 10.03 13.92 -7.70
CA LEU A 257 9.71 12.50 -7.49
C LEU A 257 10.57 11.60 -8.37
N LEU A 258 10.80 11.97 -9.63
CA LEU A 258 11.65 11.18 -10.55
C LEU A 258 13.13 11.20 -10.15
N GLU A 259 13.65 12.33 -9.65
CA GLU A 259 15.02 12.41 -9.12
C GLU A 259 15.22 11.61 -7.83
N GLN A 260 14.17 11.50 -6.99
CA GLN A 260 14.26 10.78 -5.70
C GLN A 260 14.29 9.26 -5.86
N PHE A 261 13.81 8.71 -6.99
CA PHE A 261 13.74 7.27 -7.25
C PHE A 261 14.65 6.78 -8.38
N GLY A 262 15.28 7.68 -9.16
CA GLY A 262 16.09 7.33 -10.33
C GLY A 262 17.60 7.53 -10.17
N ALA A 263 18.30 6.58 -9.52
CA ALA A 263 19.72 6.35 -9.78
C ALA A 263 20.15 4.91 -9.39
N PRO A 264 20.36 3.98 -10.34
CA PRO A 264 21.11 2.76 -10.07
C PRO A 264 22.59 3.14 -9.92
N GLY A 265 23.12 3.01 -8.71
CA GLY A 265 24.52 3.27 -8.40
C GLY A 265 25.46 2.37 -9.18
N ALA A 266 26.12 2.94 -10.20
CA ALA A 266 27.33 2.38 -10.77
C ALA A 266 28.45 2.46 -9.71
N GLY A 267 29.05 1.31 -9.41
CA GLY A 267 30.05 1.16 -8.37
C GLY A 267 31.28 2.06 -8.57
N ALA A 268 31.65 2.76 -7.49
CA ALA A 268 32.97 3.32 -7.32
C ALA A 268 33.58 2.70 -6.06
N ALA A 269 34.62 1.89 -6.28
CA ALA A 269 35.49 1.37 -5.25
C ALA A 269 36.12 2.53 -4.46
N GLY A 270 35.95 2.51 -3.14
CA GLY A 270 36.60 3.42 -2.19
C GLY A 270 37.38 2.61 -1.16
N PRO A 271 38.53 3.12 -0.67
CA PRO A 271 39.57 2.32 -0.05
C PRO A 271 39.31 1.99 1.42
N GLU A 272 39.84 0.82 1.77
CA GLU A 272 40.10 0.24 3.08
C GLU A 272 40.66 1.26 4.11
N PRO A 273 40.06 1.35 5.33
CA PRO A 273 40.72 2.00 6.45
C PRO A 273 41.30 0.97 7.43
N ALA A 274 42.57 1.23 7.73
CA ALA A 274 43.47 0.61 8.67
C ALA A 274 42.87 0.19 10.02
N ALA A 275 43.38 -0.95 10.47
CA ALA A 275 43.24 -1.54 11.79
C ALA A 275 43.62 -0.61 12.95
N ARG A 276 42.87 -0.72 14.05
CA ARG A 276 43.37 -0.47 15.42
C ARG A 276 42.87 -1.54 16.38
N PRO A 277 43.69 -1.96 17.35
CA PRO A 277 43.37 -3.03 18.28
C PRO A 277 42.60 -2.50 19.49
N ALA A 278 41.72 -3.33 20.06
CA ALA A 278 41.22 -3.13 21.42
C ALA A 278 41.12 -4.51 22.10
N ASP A 279 41.86 -4.60 23.20
CA ASP A 279 41.86 -5.65 24.21
C ASP A 279 40.46 -5.93 24.79
N GLY A 280 40.29 -7.15 25.32
CA GLY A 280 39.04 -7.81 25.74
C GLY A 280 38.30 -7.25 26.98
N PRO A 281 37.55 -8.06 27.79
CA PRO A 281 37.64 -9.51 27.96
C PRO A 281 36.33 -10.31 27.76
N SER A 282 36.56 -11.61 27.55
CA SER A 282 35.62 -12.73 27.62
C SER A 282 34.72 -12.75 28.84
N MET A 283 33.46 -13.15 28.64
CA MET A 283 32.65 -13.81 29.66
C MET A 283 32.01 -15.08 29.08
N PRO A 284 31.86 -16.14 29.90
CA PRO A 284 31.67 -17.50 29.42
C PRO A 284 30.21 -17.85 29.13
N VAL A 285 30.00 -18.58 28.05
CA VAL A 285 28.78 -19.33 27.78
C VAL A 285 28.91 -20.70 28.47
N PRO A 286 27.92 -21.17 29.25
CA PRO A 286 27.90 -22.56 29.67
C PRO A 286 27.41 -23.44 28.51
N SER A 287 28.33 -24.30 28.07
CA SER A 287 28.09 -25.49 27.27
C SER A 287 28.06 -26.70 28.19
N ALA A 288 27.00 -27.51 28.10
CA ALA A 288 26.90 -28.93 28.44
C ALA A 288 25.45 -29.37 28.17
N ALA A 289 25.11 -30.55 27.68
CA ALA A 289 25.79 -31.65 26.99
C ALA A 289 24.69 -32.65 26.57
N ALA A 290 25.02 -33.54 25.62
CA ALA A 290 24.43 -34.88 25.40
C ALA A 290 23.11 -35.03 24.61
N ASP A 291 23.30 -35.22 23.29
CA ASP A 291 22.80 -36.23 22.32
C ASP A 291 22.42 -37.65 22.90
N PRO A 292 21.92 -38.65 22.13
CA PRO A 292 21.34 -38.70 20.75
C PRO A 292 20.01 -39.48 20.61
N GLY A 293 19.41 -39.43 19.41
CA GLY A 293 18.35 -40.35 18.99
C GLY A 293 17.99 -40.26 17.51
N VAL A 294 18.87 -40.75 16.64
CA VAL A 294 18.63 -41.01 15.20
C VAL A 294 18.08 -42.45 15.02
N PRO A 295 17.17 -42.67 14.07
CA PRO A 295 17.39 -43.71 13.04
C PRO A 295 17.13 -43.12 11.64
N GLU A 296 18.11 -43.14 10.73
CA GLU A 296 18.59 -44.24 9.87
C GLU A 296 17.70 -44.49 8.63
N ALA A 297 18.41 -44.61 7.51
CA ALA A 297 17.99 -44.40 6.13
C ALA A 297 17.21 -45.58 5.51
N THR A 298 16.55 -45.28 4.40
CA THR A 298 16.25 -46.27 3.35
C THR A 298 16.52 -45.65 1.96
N PRO A 299 16.91 -46.47 0.97
CA PRO A 299 17.84 -46.11 -0.12
C PRO A 299 17.13 -45.69 -1.45
N PRO A 300 17.89 -45.30 -2.49
CA PRO A 300 17.35 -44.72 -3.73
C PRO A 300 16.96 -45.81 -4.74
N VAL A 301 16.03 -45.47 -5.64
CA VAL A 301 15.68 -46.28 -6.81
C VAL A 301 16.16 -45.55 -8.07
N ASP A 302 16.79 -46.36 -8.92
CA ASP A 302 17.50 -46.03 -10.15
C ASP A 302 16.67 -45.47 -11.32
N ALA A 303 17.45 -44.88 -12.22
CA ALA A 303 17.26 -44.39 -13.58
C ALA A 303 16.30 -45.16 -14.51
N ASP A 304 15.70 -44.48 -15.50
CA ASP A 304 16.28 -44.42 -16.87
C ASP A 304 15.55 -43.42 -17.82
N PRO A 305 16.19 -43.02 -18.95
CA PRO A 305 15.81 -41.92 -19.83
C PRO A 305 15.19 -42.38 -21.16
N ALA A 306 14.47 -41.48 -21.84
CA ALA A 306 14.23 -41.51 -23.30
C ALA A 306 13.66 -40.13 -23.71
N ALA A 307 14.38 -39.34 -24.49
CA ALA A 307 14.35 -39.30 -25.97
C ALA A 307 13.38 -38.23 -26.49
N GLY A 308 13.86 -37.35 -27.38
CA GLY A 308 13.01 -36.36 -28.05
C GLY A 308 13.78 -35.18 -28.63
N HIS A 309 14.65 -35.47 -29.59
CA HIS A 309 15.29 -34.53 -30.50
C HIS A 309 14.26 -34.17 -31.60
N GLU A 310 13.98 -32.89 -31.85
CA GLU A 310 13.32 -32.43 -33.10
C GLU A 310 13.92 -31.08 -33.52
N PRO A 311 14.05 -30.83 -34.84
CA PRO A 311 15.09 -29.98 -35.40
C PRO A 311 14.64 -28.54 -35.69
N ALA A 312 15.66 -27.72 -35.94
CA ALA A 312 15.57 -26.36 -36.45
C ALA A 312 14.96 -26.31 -37.86
N GLU A 313 14.13 -25.29 -38.10
CA GLU A 313 13.67 -24.87 -39.42
C GLU A 313 14.03 -23.37 -39.66
N PRO A 314 14.16 -22.96 -40.92
CA PRO A 314 15.08 -21.92 -41.35
C PRO A 314 14.50 -20.52 -41.41
N PHE A 315 15.44 -19.58 -41.35
CA PHE A 315 15.34 -18.15 -41.56
C PHE A 315 14.99 -17.81 -43.02
N GLU A 316 14.04 -16.89 -43.25
CA GLU A 316 13.77 -16.26 -44.56
C GLU A 316 13.33 -14.79 -44.37
N PRO A 317 13.52 -13.92 -45.39
CA PRO A 317 14.09 -12.59 -45.20
C PRO A 317 13.10 -11.43 -45.12
N ALA A 318 13.66 -10.31 -44.63
CA ALA A 318 13.03 -9.01 -44.43
C ALA A 318 12.46 -8.38 -45.72
N VAL A 319 11.23 -7.87 -45.61
CA VAL A 319 10.62 -6.93 -46.57
C VAL A 319 10.65 -5.54 -45.94
N ALA A 320 11.28 -4.60 -46.63
CA ALA A 320 11.41 -3.20 -46.24
C ALA A 320 10.14 -2.39 -46.53
N GLY A 321 9.79 -1.47 -45.62
CA GLY A 321 8.99 -0.28 -45.91
C GLY A 321 7.80 -0.03 -44.98
N LEU A 322 8.00 0.84 -43.96
CA LEU A 322 7.10 1.90 -43.43
C LEU A 322 7.59 2.32 -42.01
N ASP A 323 8.47 3.33 -41.96
CA ASP A 323 9.33 3.73 -40.82
C ASP A 323 8.64 4.43 -39.62
N GLY A 324 7.40 4.08 -39.29
CA GLY A 324 6.72 4.58 -38.08
C GLY A 324 6.21 3.48 -37.14
N ALA A 325 5.77 2.34 -37.71
CA ALA A 325 5.17 1.25 -36.94
C ALA A 325 6.22 0.29 -36.34
N ALA A 326 7.41 0.19 -36.97
CA ALA A 326 8.47 -0.72 -36.55
C ALA A 326 9.07 -0.33 -35.18
N SER A 327 9.24 0.97 -34.91
CA SER A 327 9.79 1.45 -33.63
C SER A 327 8.89 1.12 -32.43
N LEU A 328 7.57 1.06 -32.63
CA LEU A 328 6.62 0.74 -31.57
C LEU A 328 6.50 -0.78 -31.34
N GLU A 329 6.68 -1.62 -32.37
CA GLU A 329 6.81 -3.08 -32.19
C GLU A 329 8.10 -3.47 -31.48
N GLU A 330 9.21 -2.80 -31.80
CA GLU A 330 10.50 -3.02 -31.12
C GLU A 330 10.43 -2.55 -29.66
N SER A 331 9.75 -1.44 -29.38
CA SER A 331 9.56 -0.93 -28.01
C SER A 331 8.60 -1.76 -27.15
N LEU A 332 7.74 -2.59 -27.72
CA LEU A 332 6.77 -3.43 -26.98
C LEU A 332 7.28 -4.84 -26.68
N THR A 333 8.48 -5.17 -27.16
CA THR A 333 9.16 -6.44 -26.94
C THR A 333 10.33 -6.21 -25.97
N ALA A 334 10.08 -6.42 -24.67
CA ALA A 334 11.09 -6.16 -23.64
C ALA A 334 12.34 -7.07 -23.79
N PRO A 335 13.56 -6.56 -23.52
CA PRO A 335 14.75 -7.40 -23.37
C PRO A 335 14.57 -8.28 -22.12
N GLY A 336 14.36 -9.59 -22.30
CA GLY A 336 14.19 -10.53 -21.17
C GLY A 336 13.07 -11.57 -21.32
N GLY A 337 12.33 -11.59 -22.43
CA GLY A 337 11.50 -12.74 -22.82
C GLY A 337 10.18 -12.94 -22.05
N ARG A 338 9.85 -12.11 -21.05
CA ARG A 338 8.49 -12.04 -20.51
C ARG A 338 7.68 -11.08 -21.36
N ALA A 339 7.02 -11.62 -22.38
CA ALA A 339 6.25 -10.85 -23.33
C ALA A 339 5.18 -10.01 -22.63
N THR A 340 5.12 -8.72 -22.96
CA THR A 340 3.94 -7.88 -22.74
C THR A 340 2.71 -8.65 -23.21
N PRO A 341 1.61 -8.72 -22.45
CA PRO A 341 0.42 -9.43 -22.88
C PRO A 341 0.05 -8.95 -24.30
N PRO A 342 -0.06 -9.83 -25.31
CA PRO A 342 -0.31 -9.44 -26.70
C PRO A 342 -1.60 -8.60 -26.86
N ARG A 343 -2.49 -8.68 -25.87
CA ARG A 343 -3.72 -7.88 -25.79
C ARG A 343 -3.48 -6.40 -25.49
N LEU A 344 -2.51 -6.04 -24.64
CA LEU A 344 -2.19 -4.63 -24.39
C LEU A 344 -1.59 -3.99 -25.63
N ILE A 345 -0.73 -4.72 -26.33
CA ILE A 345 -0.18 -4.32 -27.63
C ILE A 345 -1.33 -4.11 -28.64
N ALA A 346 -2.26 -5.05 -28.75
CA ALA A 346 -3.40 -4.96 -29.64
C ALA A 346 -4.29 -3.75 -29.33
N LEU A 347 -4.53 -3.46 -28.04
CA LEU A 347 -5.31 -2.32 -27.58
C LEU A 347 -4.65 -1.00 -27.97
N VAL A 348 -3.35 -0.86 -27.70
CA VAL A 348 -2.58 0.34 -28.09
C VAL A 348 -2.60 0.51 -29.61
N LYS A 349 -2.34 -0.57 -30.38
CA LYS A 349 -2.40 -0.53 -31.85
C LYS A 349 -3.79 -0.13 -32.36
N GLY A 350 -4.86 -0.67 -31.78
CA GLY A 350 -6.23 -0.32 -32.12
C GLY A 350 -6.58 1.14 -31.80
N ARG A 351 -6.01 1.69 -30.73
CA ARG A 351 -6.16 3.12 -30.37
C ARG A 351 -5.33 4.01 -31.29
N ILE A 352 -4.08 3.66 -31.62
CA ILE A 352 -3.27 4.36 -32.64
C ILE A 352 -4.04 4.47 -33.96
N ALA A 353 -4.61 3.36 -34.43
CA ALA A 353 -5.40 3.33 -35.65
C ALA A 353 -6.63 4.25 -35.56
N ARG A 354 -7.38 4.21 -34.44
CA ARG A 354 -8.51 5.12 -34.21
C ARG A 354 -8.08 6.59 -34.21
N PHE A 355 -7.02 6.94 -33.49
CA PHE A 355 -6.48 8.31 -33.46
C PHE A 355 -6.03 8.80 -34.83
N ALA A 356 -5.48 7.92 -35.68
CA ALA A 356 -5.13 8.28 -37.05
C ALA A 356 -6.38 8.51 -37.95
N THR A 357 -7.52 7.89 -37.63
CA THR A 357 -8.74 7.94 -38.45
C THR A 357 -9.83 8.91 -37.96
N ALA A 358 -9.80 9.32 -36.68
CA ALA A 358 -10.82 10.17 -36.06
C ALA A 358 -10.85 11.63 -36.58
N ASP A 359 -9.93 11.97 -37.49
CA ASP A 359 -9.64 13.31 -38.02
C ASP A 359 -10.73 13.92 -38.94
N THR A 360 -11.95 13.36 -38.98
CA THR A 360 -12.95 13.81 -39.97
C THR A 360 -14.29 14.30 -39.41
N HIS A 361 -14.82 13.78 -38.29
CA HIS A 361 -16.15 14.25 -37.82
C HIS A 361 -16.41 13.92 -36.33
N ARG A 362 -15.96 14.75 -35.37
CA ARG A 362 -16.45 14.64 -33.98
C ARG A 362 -17.05 15.96 -33.47
N PRO A 363 -18.34 15.98 -33.10
CA PRO A 363 -18.93 17.14 -32.44
C PRO A 363 -18.42 17.24 -31.00
N VAL A 364 -18.02 18.43 -30.58
CA VAL A 364 -17.49 18.75 -29.25
C VAL A 364 -18.64 18.76 -28.23
N PRO A 365 -18.62 17.92 -27.18
CA PRO A 365 -19.56 18.03 -26.06
C PRO A 365 -19.15 19.16 -25.10
N PRO A 366 -20.11 19.80 -24.40
CA PRO A 366 -19.82 20.86 -23.44
C PRO A 366 -19.10 20.33 -22.18
N PRO A 367 -18.22 21.12 -21.54
CA PRO A 367 -17.37 20.65 -20.45
C PRO A 367 -18.16 20.38 -19.16
N ALA A 368 -17.99 19.18 -18.60
CA ALA A 368 -18.45 18.82 -17.27
C ALA A 368 -17.36 19.15 -16.23
N GLY A 369 -17.77 19.70 -15.07
CA GLY A 369 -16.83 20.19 -14.04
C GLY A 369 -16.02 19.08 -13.37
N LEU A 370 -14.71 19.29 -13.25
CA LEU A 370 -13.74 18.40 -12.61
C LEU A 370 -13.93 18.34 -11.08
N SER A 371 -13.80 17.13 -10.53
CA SER A 371 -13.90 16.81 -9.10
C SER A 371 -12.56 17.01 -8.38
N HIS A 372 -12.58 17.72 -7.25
CA HIS A 372 -11.43 17.90 -6.35
C HIS A 372 -11.25 16.68 -5.44
N ALA A 373 -10.35 15.75 -5.78
CA ALA A 373 -9.93 14.72 -4.84
C ALA A 373 -8.53 14.15 -5.15
N PHE A 374 -7.47 14.89 -4.81
CA PHE A 374 -6.23 14.30 -4.28
C PHE A 374 -5.33 15.38 -3.65
N GLN A 375 -5.00 15.22 -2.37
CA GLN A 375 -3.89 15.90 -1.70
C GLN A 375 -3.04 14.79 -1.07
N PRO A 376 -1.78 14.58 -1.51
CA PRO A 376 -0.90 13.62 -0.86
C PRO A 376 -0.52 14.11 0.54
N PRO A 377 -0.31 13.20 1.51
CA PRO A 377 0.22 13.56 2.82
C PRO A 377 1.67 14.03 2.70
N VAL A 378 1.94 15.20 3.28
CA VAL A 378 3.27 15.83 3.41
C VAL A 378 4.10 15.14 4.49
#